data_AF-A0A1L1P7R5-F1
#
_entry.id   AF-A0A1L1P7R5-F1
#
_cell.length_a   1.000
_cell.length_b   1.000
_cell.length_c   1.000
_cell.angle_alpha   90.00
_cell.angle_beta   90.00
_cell.angle_gamma   90.00
#
_symmetry.space_group_name_H-M   'P 1'
#
loop_
_entity.id
_entity.type
_entity.pdbx_description
1 polymer ?
#
loop_
_entity_poly.entity_id
_entity_poly.type
_entity_poly.pdbx_seq_one_letter_code
_entity_poly.pdbx_strand_id
1 'polypeptide(L)'
;MLVKEVPYSLNMTKVKKSGEPSWAGRIDWLLVDGNNPKRFAAVETQAVYMSGKSQDGTFKAFVDAGGEMAMPPDYRHPDYKSSVPKRLAPQLESKARHLSSTSRKTVVIVDEFVLSNMSELAEVGVPVAYAADPARAQRHKLEGCQVIFVIVSLENGGLTIKKTLYTTIDAARAALDAVAPMSQAEFEEVVDSLVQPKDAKGKPKTPRPDKVFRLS
;
A
#
# COMPACT_ATOMS: atom_id res chain seq x y z
N MET A 1 19.81 -6.60 14.12
CA MET A 1 20.31 -7.02 12.78
C MET A 1 19.19 -6.87 11.77
N LEU A 2 19.50 -6.48 10.54
CA LEU A 2 18.52 -6.38 9.45
C LEU A 2 18.80 -7.49 8.42
N VAL A 3 17.77 -8.23 8.00
CA VAL A 3 17.87 -9.30 6.99
C VAL A 3 16.90 -9.00 5.85
N LYS A 4 17.35 -9.07 4.60
CA LYS A 4 16.57 -8.70 3.41
C LYS A 4 15.95 -9.92 2.71
N GLU A 5 14.78 -9.74 2.11
CA GLU A 5 14.14 -10.65 1.13
C GLU A 5 13.99 -12.09 1.65
N VAL A 6 13.48 -12.21 2.87
CA VAL A 6 13.40 -13.49 3.58
C VAL A 6 12.23 -14.31 3.03
N PRO A 7 12.44 -15.55 2.53
CA PRO A 7 11.37 -16.43 2.11
C PRO A 7 10.39 -16.70 3.26
N TYR A 8 9.09 -16.62 2.97
CA TYR A 8 8.05 -16.71 3.99
C TYR A 8 6.97 -17.75 3.70
N SER A 9 6.57 -17.91 2.43
CA SER A 9 5.56 -18.88 2.04
C SER A 9 6.11 -19.92 1.07
N LEU A 10 5.54 -21.13 1.14
CA LEU A 10 5.88 -22.26 0.28
C LEU A 10 4.87 -22.38 -0.86
N ASN A 11 5.34 -22.85 -2.01
CA ASN A 11 4.50 -23.28 -3.10
C ASN A 11 4.08 -24.73 -2.88
N MET A 12 2.77 -24.99 -2.86
CA MET A 12 2.23 -26.33 -2.58
C MET A 12 2.38 -27.31 -3.74
N THR A 13 2.62 -26.83 -4.97
CA THR A 13 2.66 -27.68 -6.18
C THR A 13 4.02 -27.73 -6.85
N LYS A 14 4.87 -26.72 -6.63
CA LYS A 14 6.21 -26.63 -7.24
C LYS A 14 7.29 -27.05 -6.26
N VAL A 15 8.09 -28.02 -6.68
CA VAL A 15 9.24 -28.57 -5.94
C VAL A 15 10.53 -28.15 -6.65
N LYS A 16 11.57 -27.83 -5.89
CA LYS A 16 12.93 -27.59 -6.40
C LYS A 16 13.55 -28.90 -6.90
N LYS A 17 14.62 -28.79 -7.69
CA LYS A 17 15.42 -29.96 -8.12
C LYS A 17 15.97 -30.78 -6.94
N SER A 18 16.15 -30.17 -5.77
CA SER A 18 16.59 -30.83 -4.53
C SER A 18 15.50 -31.68 -3.85
N GLY A 19 14.26 -31.67 -4.34
CA GLY A 19 13.12 -32.32 -3.69
C GLY A 19 12.42 -31.48 -2.61
N GLU A 20 12.95 -30.31 -2.27
CA GLU A 20 12.32 -29.37 -1.33
C GLU A 20 11.23 -28.52 -1.98
N PRO A 21 10.20 -28.07 -1.23
CA PRO A 21 9.23 -27.10 -1.74
C PRO A 21 9.90 -25.81 -2.23
N SER A 22 9.39 -25.25 -3.33
CA SER A 22 9.80 -23.92 -3.79
C SER A 22 9.14 -22.82 -2.97
N TRP A 23 9.75 -21.64 -2.89
CA TRP A 23 9.17 -20.48 -2.20
C TRP A 23 8.17 -19.75 -3.09
N ALA A 24 7.11 -19.20 -2.50
CA ALA A 24 6.05 -18.47 -3.19
C ALA A 24 5.97 -16.98 -2.82
N GLY A 25 6.56 -16.58 -1.69
CA GLY A 25 6.49 -15.21 -1.19
C GLY A 25 7.63 -14.90 -0.22
N ARG A 26 7.89 -13.60 -0.06
CA ARG A 26 8.98 -13.06 0.77
C ARG A 26 8.48 -11.92 1.65
N ILE A 27 9.14 -11.73 2.78
CA ILE A 27 9.08 -10.51 3.59
C ILE A 27 10.25 -9.62 3.16
N ASP A 28 10.00 -8.33 2.93
CA ASP A 28 11.05 -7.40 2.46
C ASP A 28 12.23 -7.34 3.43
N TRP A 29 11.95 -7.17 4.73
CA TRP A 29 12.99 -7.19 5.76
C TRP A 29 12.55 -7.82 7.08
N LEU A 30 13.52 -8.37 7.81
CA LEU A 30 13.37 -8.72 9.23
C LEU A 30 14.28 -7.86 10.09
N LEU A 31 13.69 -7.23 11.10
CA LEU A 31 14.41 -6.66 12.24
C LEU A 31 14.59 -7.75 13.28
N VAL A 32 15.81 -8.25 13.41
CA VAL A 32 16.16 -9.40 14.26
C VAL A 32 16.94 -8.94 15.49
N ASP A 33 16.55 -9.41 16.67
CA ASP A 33 17.31 -9.20 17.91
C ASP A 33 18.71 -9.84 17.79
N GLY A 34 19.75 -9.06 18.07
CA GLY A 34 21.13 -9.51 17.97
C GLY A 34 21.48 -10.63 18.95
N ASN A 35 20.77 -10.73 20.08
CA ASN A 35 20.99 -11.74 21.10
C ASN A 35 20.06 -12.96 20.96
N ASN A 36 19.00 -12.85 20.14
CA ASN A 36 18.05 -13.93 19.95
C ASN A 36 17.42 -13.87 18.55
N PRO A 37 17.92 -14.65 17.57
CA PRO A 37 17.44 -14.59 16.20
C PRO A 37 15.97 -15.03 16.03
N LYS A 38 15.37 -15.68 17.05
CA LYS A 38 13.95 -16.03 17.04
C LYS A 38 13.05 -14.85 17.39
N ARG A 39 13.59 -13.77 17.97
CA ARG A 39 12.87 -12.52 18.23
C ARG A 39 13.09 -11.58 17.06
N PHE A 40 12.02 -11.37 16.29
CA PHE A 40 12.07 -10.47 15.14
C PHE A 40 10.74 -9.75 14.92
N ALA A 41 10.79 -8.68 14.14
CA ALA A 41 9.64 -8.04 13.53
C ALA A 41 9.81 -8.04 12.01
N ALA A 42 8.72 -8.28 11.29
CA ALA A 42 8.72 -8.11 9.83
C ALA A 42 8.65 -6.63 9.50
N VAL A 43 9.29 -6.21 8.41
CA VAL A 43 9.19 -4.88 7.85
C VAL A 43 8.84 -5.03 6.37
N GLU A 44 7.75 -4.39 5.97
CA GLU A 44 7.33 -4.28 4.58
C GLU A 44 7.47 -2.83 4.14
N THR A 45 7.94 -2.62 2.92
CA THR A 45 8.07 -1.29 2.33
C THR A 45 7.06 -1.14 1.21
N GLN A 46 6.26 -0.07 1.25
CA GLN A 46 5.30 0.19 0.18
C GLN A 46 5.60 1.54 -0.46
N ALA A 47 5.93 1.50 -1.74
CA ALA A 47 6.04 2.67 -2.60
C ALA A 47 4.82 2.81 -3.52
N VAL A 48 4.74 3.94 -4.21
CA VAL A 48 3.65 4.26 -5.12
C VAL A 48 4.06 3.91 -6.55
N TYR A 49 3.21 3.16 -7.24
CA TYR A 49 3.33 2.96 -8.68
C TYR A 49 2.90 4.21 -9.42
N MET A 50 3.51 4.41 -10.58
CA MET A 50 3.10 5.46 -11.50
C MET A 50 2.19 4.88 -12.58
N SER A 51 1.06 5.54 -12.82
CA SER A 51 0.15 5.22 -13.93
C SER A 51 0.43 6.12 -15.13
N GLY A 52 0.38 5.54 -16.34
CA GLY A 52 0.69 6.22 -17.60
C GLY A 52 1.73 5.47 -18.44
N LYS A 53 2.38 6.17 -19.37
CA LYS A 53 3.43 5.61 -20.25
C LYS A 53 4.74 5.34 -19.50
N SER A 54 5.67 4.59 -20.11
CA SER A 54 6.97 4.22 -19.50
C SER A 54 7.87 5.43 -19.21
N GLN A 55 8.77 5.29 -18.22
CA GLN A 55 9.64 6.40 -17.76
C GLN A 55 10.76 6.76 -18.75
N ASP A 56 11.00 5.91 -19.74
CA ASP A 56 12.13 6.00 -20.66
C ASP A 56 12.18 7.34 -21.40
N GLY A 57 11.03 7.84 -21.86
CA GLY A 57 10.93 9.13 -22.54
C GLY A 57 11.30 10.31 -21.63
N THR A 58 10.92 10.26 -20.35
CA THR A 58 11.26 11.29 -19.37
C THR A 58 12.76 11.30 -19.07
N PHE A 59 13.36 10.13 -18.84
CA PHE A 59 14.79 10.01 -18.61
C PHE A 59 15.61 10.44 -19.83
N LYS A 60 15.18 10.06 -21.03
CA LYS A 60 15.81 10.50 -22.27
C LYS A 60 15.75 12.03 -22.40
N ALA A 61 14.59 12.65 -22.19
CA ALA A 61 14.46 14.11 -22.26
C ALA A 61 15.36 14.82 -21.24
N PHE A 62 15.48 14.28 -20.03
CA PHE A 62 16.40 14.82 -19.00
C PHE A 62 17.87 14.72 -19.41
N VAL A 63 18.29 13.58 -19.97
CA VAL A 63 19.67 13.39 -20.48
C VAL A 63 19.94 14.30 -21.68
N ASP A 64 19.01 14.38 -22.62
CA ASP A 64 19.13 15.24 -23.81
C ASP A 64 19.17 16.74 -23.43
N ALA A 65 18.54 17.11 -22.31
CA ALA A 65 18.60 18.45 -21.72
C ALA A 65 19.86 18.68 -20.85
N GLY A 66 20.86 17.80 -20.91
CA GLY A 66 22.12 17.97 -20.15
C GLY A 66 21.96 17.82 -18.64
N GLY A 67 20.90 17.14 -18.17
CA GLY A 67 20.59 17.01 -16.75
C GLY A 67 19.78 18.18 -16.18
N GLU A 68 19.29 19.09 -17.03
CA GLU A 68 18.30 20.09 -16.62
C GLU A 68 16.89 19.49 -16.61
N MET A 69 16.03 20.02 -15.73
CA MET A 69 14.64 19.60 -15.64
C MET A 69 13.89 19.97 -16.93
N ALA A 70 13.56 18.97 -17.73
CA ALA A 70 12.75 19.11 -18.93
C ALA A 70 11.25 18.93 -18.63
N MET A 71 10.40 19.60 -19.42
CA MET A 71 8.96 19.33 -19.38
C MET A 71 8.69 17.85 -19.72
N PRO A 72 7.82 17.16 -18.95
CA PRO A 72 7.57 15.75 -19.18
C PRO A 72 6.92 15.55 -20.56
N PRO A 73 7.47 14.66 -21.42
CA PRO A 73 6.95 14.47 -22.78
C PRO A 73 5.61 13.71 -22.82
N ASP A 74 5.28 13.02 -21.73
CA ASP A 74 4.09 12.18 -21.61
C ASP A 74 3.41 12.38 -20.26
N TYR A 75 2.08 12.18 -20.24
CA TYR A 75 1.30 12.24 -19.00
C TYR A 75 1.52 10.99 -18.13
N ARG A 76 1.87 11.23 -16.87
CA ARG A 76 2.01 10.23 -15.80
C ARG A 76 1.61 10.86 -14.48
N HIS A 77 1.02 10.07 -13.60
CA HIS A 77 0.71 10.49 -12.24
C HIS A 77 0.93 9.33 -11.26
N PRO A 78 1.26 9.62 -9.99
CA PRO A 78 1.27 8.60 -8.95
C PRO A 78 -0.13 8.00 -8.77
N ASP A 79 -0.21 6.66 -8.74
CA ASP A 79 -1.46 5.93 -8.59
C ASP A 79 -1.58 5.32 -7.18
N TYR A 80 -1.90 6.18 -6.22
CA TYR A 80 -2.08 5.76 -4.82
C TYR A 80 -3.22 4.75 -4.66
N LYS A 81 -4.32 4.92 -5.40
CA LYS A 81 -5.53 4.08 -5.30
C LYS A 81 -5.34 2.66 -5.82
N SER A 82 -4.49 2.47 -6.83
CA SER A 82 -4.11 1.12 -7.26
C SER A 82 -2.95 0.56 -6.44
N SER A 83 -2.01 1.40 -6.00
CA SER A 83 -0.78 0.92 -5.34
C SER A 83 -1.06 0.40 -3.94
N VAL A 84 -1.82 1.16 -3.15
CA VAL A 84 -1.94 0.96 -1.71
C VAL A 84 -3.00 -0.12 -1.40
N PRO A 85 -4.28 -0.01 -1.81
CA PRO A 85 -5.26 -1.09 -1.63
C PRO A 85 -4.88 -2.42 -2.29
N LYS A 86 -4.41 -2.43 -3.55
CA LYS A 86 -4.21 -3.69 -4.29
C LYS A 86 -2.98 -4.50 -3.84
N ARG A 87 -2.01 -3.86 -3.16
CA ARG A 87 -0.76 -4.53 -2.76
C ARG A 87 -0.57 -4.58 -1.26
N LEU A 88 -0.89 -3.51 -0.55
CA LEU A 88 -0.70 -3.48 0.90
C LEU A 88 -1.80 -4.27 1.62
N ALA A 89 -3.08 -4.14 1.21
CA ALA A 89 -4.17 -4.84 1.89
C ALA A 89 -4.03 -6.38 1.85
N PRO A 90 -3.73 -7.03 0.70
CA PRO A 90 -3.49 -8.47 0.67
C PRO A 90 -2.27 -8.90 1.50
N GLN A 91 -1.24 -8.07 1.56
CA GLN A 91 -0.05 -8.33 2.37
C GLN A 91 -0.36 -8.28 3.87
N LEU A 92 -1.16 -7.31 4.32
CA LEU A 92 -1.63 -7.25 5.70
C LEU A 92 -2.52 -8.44 6.06
N GLU A 93 -3.45 -8.80 5.17
CA GLU A 93 -4.38 -9.91 5.42
C GLU A 93 -3.70 -11.27 5.48
N SER A 94 -2.70 -11.50 4.64
CA SER A 94 -1.96 -12.77 4.62
C SER A 94 -0.79 -12.76 5.61
N LYS A 95 0.22 -11.91 5.39
CA LYS A 95 1.50 -11.96 6.13
C LYS A 95 1.34 -11.42 7.54
N ALA A 96 0.79 -10.21 7.70
CA ALA A 96 0.72 -9.58 9.02
C ALA A 96 -0.19 -10.37 9.97
N ARG A 97 -1.29 -10.95 9.46
CA ARG A 97 -2.19 -11.81 10.25
C ARG A 97 -1.51 -13.08 10.74
N HIS A 98 -0.81 -13.81 9.87
CA HIS A 98 -0.08 -15.02 10.28
C HIS A 98 1.11 -14.68 11.20
N LEU A 99 1.86 -13.61 10.94
CA LEU A 99 2.89 -13.15 11.87
C LEU A 99 2.29 -12.81 13.24
N SER A 100 1.17 -12.09 13.28
CA SER A 100 0.49 -11.78 14.53
C SER A 100 0.01 -13.01 15.29
N SER A 101 -0.44 -14.07 14.61
CA SER A 101 -0.85 -15.32 15.27
C SER A 101 0.34 -16.05 15.93
N THR A 102 1.57 -15.71 15.55
CA THR A 102 2.82 -16.20 16.18
C THR A 102 3.44 -15.17 17.14
N SER A 103 2.67 -14.16 17.56
CA SER A 103 3.13 -13.06 18.42
C SER A 103 4.30 -12.27 17.81
N ARG A 104 4.28 -12.07 16.49
CA ARG A 104 5.24 -11.22 15.76
C ARG A 104 4.52 -9.98 15.22
N LYS A 105 5.16 -8.82 15.35
CA LYS A 105 4.62 -7.55 14.83
C LYS A 105 5.09 -7.32 13.39
N THR A 106 4.30 -6.58 12.63
CA THR A 106 4.66 -6.13 11.28
C THR A 106 4.83 -4.62 11.28
N VAL A 107 5.93 -4.13 10.74
CA VAL A 107 6.19 -2.72 10.49
C VAL A 107 5.94 -2.44 9.02
N VAL A 108 5.22 -1.38 8.69
CA VAL A 108 5.02 -0.94 7.32
C VAL A 108 5.63 0.44 7.17
N ILE A 109 6.56 0.59 6.25
CA ILE A 109 7.18 1.87 5.93
C ILE A 109 6.52 2.42 4.66
N VAL A 110 5.94 3.61 4.77
CA VAL A 110 5.27 4.31 3.66
C VAL A 110 5.65 5.79 3.66
N ASP A 111 5.57 6.44 2.51
CA ASP A 111 5.76 7.88 2.43
C ASP A 111 4.52 8.66 2.95
N GLU A 112 4.72 9.93 3.28
CA GLU A 112 3.65 10.79 3.80
C GLU A 112 2.48 11.00 2.81
N PHE A 113 2.73 10.96 1.50
CA PHE A 113 1.66 11.07 0.50
C PHE A 113 0.84 9.80 0.40
N VAL A 114 1.42 8.62 0.67
CA VAL A 114 0.63 7.39 0.84
C VAL A 114 -0.36 7.55 1.99
N LEU A 115 0.11 8.04 3.15
CA LEU A 115 -0.78 8.27 4.29
C LEU A 115 -1.87 9.30 3.95
N SER A 116 -1.54 10.39 3.26
CA SER A 116 -2.53 11.42 2.90
C SER A 116 -3.60 10.94 1.91
N ASN A 117 -3.35 9.82 1.22
CA ASN A 117 -4.28 9.20 0.28
C ASN A 117 -5.02 7.99 0.89
N MET A 118 -4.77 7.67 2.15
CA MET A 118 -5.54 6.69 2.93
C MET A 118 -6.68 7.38 3.68
N SER A 119 -7.70 6.60 4.05
CA SER A 119 -8.64 7.02 5.10
C SER A 119 -7.91 7.12 6.44
N GLU A 120 -8.57 7.74 7.43
CA GLU A 120 -7.99 7.89 8.77
C GLU A 120 -7.51 6.54 9.33
N LEU A 121 -6.21 6.46 9.61
CA LEU A 121 -5.60 5.27 10.20
C LEU A 121 -5.79 5.29 11.72
N ALA A 122 -6.84 4.62 12.18
CA ALA A 122 -7.14 4.52 13.61
C ALA A 122 -6.00 3.84 14.37
N GLU A 123 -5.56 4.47 15.47
CA GLU A 123 -4.58 3.90 16.38
C GLU A 123 -5.24 3.05 17.48
N VAL A 124 -4.44 2.20 18.11
CA VAL A 124 -4.83 1.52 19.35
C VAL A 124 -5.16 2.59 20.41
N GLY A 125 -6.39 2.52 20.91
CA GLY A 125 -6.87 3.40 21.97
C GLY A 125 -6.03 3.25 23.24
N VAL A 126 -5.79 4.37 23.92
CA VAL A 126 -5.05 4.40 25.18
C VAL A 126 -6.02 4.83 26.30
N PRO A 127 -6.08 4.10 27.42
CA PRO A 127 -6.86 4.53 28.59
C PRO A 127 -6.45 5.94 29.04
N VAL A 128 -7.44 6.78 29.36
CA VAL A 128 -7.20 8.18 29.79
C VAL A 128 -6.24 8.25 30.99
N ALA A 129 -6.30 7.26 31.88
CA ALA A 129 -5.38 7.15 33.02
C ALA A 129 -3.90 7.04 32.63
N TYR A 130 -3.57 6.67 31.38
CA TYR A 130 -2.20 6.56 30.90
C TYR A 130 -1.75 7.82 30.15
N ALA A 131 -2.63 8.79 29.92
CA ALA A 131 -2.30 10.01 29.16
C ALA A 131 -1.20 10.86 29.82
N ALA A 132 -1.10 10.82 31.14
CA ALA A 132 -0.06 11.53 31.88
C ALA A 132 1.34 10.88 31.82
N ASP A 133 1.44 9.63 31.32
CA ASP A 133 2.70 8.89 31.19
C ASP A 133 2.88 8.41 29.73
N PRO A 134 3.63 9.17 28.91
CA PRO A 134 3.86 8.85 27.51
C PRO A 134 4.52 7.48 27.29
N ALA A 135 5.42 7.06 28.18
CA ALA A 135 6.11 5.77 28.05
C ALA A 135 5.14 4.61 28.30
N ARG A 136 4.27 4.74 29.30
CA ARG A 136 3.20 3.77 29.56
C ARG A 136 2.18 3.73 28.43
N ALA A 137 1.77 4.89 27.92
CA ALA A 137 0.87 4.98 26.77
C ALA A 137 1.47 4.29 25.53
N GLN A 138 2.75 4.55 25.22
CA GLN A 138 3.44 3.90 24.10
C GLN A 138 3.57 2.39 24.30
N ARG A 139 3.92 1.94 25.51
CA ARG A 139 3.97 0.51 25.83
C ARG A 139 2.62 -0.17 25.64
N HIS A 140 1.53 0.47 26.08
CA HIS A 140 0.17 -0.03 25.89
C HIS A 140 -0.16 -0.16 24.39
N LYS A 141 0.15 0.86 23.58
CA LYS A 141 -0.01 0.82 22.12
C LYS A 141 0.79 -0.33 21.49
N LEU A 142 2.06 -0.50 21.87
CA LEU A 142 2.94 -1.57 21.37
C LEU A 142 2.40 -2.96 21.68
N GLU A 143 1.91 -3.16 22.91
CA GLU A 143 1.31 -4.43 23.34
C GLU A 143 0.03 -4.73 22.55
N GLY A 144 -0.84 -3.74 22.36
CA GLY A 144 -2.14 -3.87 21.69
C GLY A 144 -2.12 -3.87 20.16
N CYS A 145 -1.09 -3.31 19.52
CA CYS A 145 -1.03 -3.23 18.06
C CYS A 145 -0.61 -4.55 17.41
N GLN A 146 -0.94 -4.78 16.15
CA GLN A 146 -0.33 -5.84 15.34
C GLN A 146 0.57 -5.25 14.24
N VAL A 147 0.25 -4.05 13.80
CA VAL A 147 0.91 -3.35 12.71
C VAL A 147 1.38 -1.97 13.19
N ILE A 148 2.60 -1.61 12.82
CA ILE A 148 3.18 -0.29 13.11
C ILE A 148 3.47 0.39 11.78
N PHE A 149 2.80 1.50 11.49
CA PHE A 149 3.10 2.32 10.32
C PHE A 149 4.19 3.33 10.68
N VAL A 150 5.29 3.30 9.95
CA VAL A 150 6.36 4.30 10.02
C VAL A 150 6.25 5.17 8.77
N ILE A 151 5.85 6.41 8.98
CA ILE A 151 5.62 7.38 7.92
C ILE A 151 6.91 8.15 7.71
N VAL A 152 7.42 8.13 6.49
CA VAL A 152 8.67 8.79 6.13
C VAL A 152 8.45 9.90 5.11
N SER A 153 9.37 10.86 5.09
CA SER A 153 9.48 11.87 4.04
C SER A 153 10.93 11.95 3.57
N LEU A 154 11.13 12.31 2.31
CA LEU A 154 12.47 12.53 1.76
C LEU A 154 12.82 14.01 1.94
N GLU A 155 13.73 14.30 2.86
CA GLU A 155 14.17 15.65 3.20
C GLU A 155 15.68 15.73 3.14
N ASN A 156 16.22 16.79 2.53
CA ASN A 156 17.67 17.04 2.46
C ASN A 156 18.48 15.82 1.95
N GLY A 157 17.91 15.03 1.04
CA GLY A 157 18.55 13.82 0.49
C GLY A 157 18.51 12.58 1.39
N GLY A 158 17.81 12.63 2.53
CA GLY A 158 17.64 11.51 3.46
C GLY A 158 16.19 11.22 3.81
N LEU A 159 15.91 10.02 4.31
CA LEU A 159 14.58 9.67 4.82
C LEU A 159 14.45 10.10 6.28
N THR A 160 13.47 10.96 6.55
CA THR A 160 13.10 11.40 7.91
C THR A 160 11.83 10.70 8.34
N ILE A 161 11.78 10.15 9.55
CA ILE A 161 10.55 9.62 10.14
C ILE A 161 9.69 10.80 10.60
N LYS A 162 8.48 10.92 10.04
CA LYS A 162 7.49 11.95 10.38
C LYS A 162 6.51 11.51 11.44
N LYS A 163 6.06 10.25 11.36
CA LYS A 163 5.06 9.71 12.29
C LYS A 163 5.27 8.22 12.50
N THR A 164 4.90 7.75 13.68
CA THR A 164 4.77 6.33 13.98
C THR A 164 3.36 6.10 14.52
N LEU A 165 2.62 5.20 13.86
CA LEU A 165 1.22 4.91 14.15
C LEU A 165 1.09 3.44 14.55
N TYR A 166 0.46 3.19 15.69
CA TYR A 166 0.29 1.84 16.23
C TYR A 166 -1.15 1.40 16.02
N THR A 167 -1.39 0.42 15.16
CA THR A 167 -2.73 0.07 14.70
C THR A 167 -3.01 -1.43 14.75
N THR A 168 -4.28 -1.79 14.62
CA THR A 168 -4.68 -3.18 14.43
C THR A 168 -4.67 -3.54 12.95
N ILE A 169 -4.63 -4.84 12.62
CA ILE A 169 -4.74 -5.27 11.22
C ILE A 169 -6.06 -4.79 10.61
N ASP A 170 -7.16 -4.87 11.36
CA ASP A 170 -8.49 -4.53 10.84
C ASP A 170 -8.64 -3.00 10.67
N ALA A 171 -8.09 -2.20 11.59
CA ALA A 171 -8.02 -0.74 11.43
C ALA A 171 -7.13 -0.33 10.25
N ALA A 172 -5.98 -1.00 10.07
CA ALA A 172 -5.13 -0.78 8.91
C ALA A 172 -5.86 -1.10 7.59
N ARG A 173 -6.61 -2.20 7.52
CA ARG A 173 -7.43 -2.54 6.34
C ARG A 173 -8.48 -1.48 6.06
N ALA A 174 -9.25 -1.08 7.07
CA ALA A 174 -10.27 -0.05 6.93
C ALA A 174 -9.69 1.27 6.39
N ALA A 175 -8.47 1.63 6.81
CA ALA A 175 -7.78 2.82 6.31
C ALA A 175 -7.34 2.70 4.84
N LEU A 176 -7.00 1.49 4.38
CA LEU A 176 -6.63 1.23 2.99
C LEU A 176 -7.86 1.21 2.07
N ASP A 177 -9.01 0.77 2.58
CA ASP A 177 -10.27 0.66 1.83
C ASP A 177 -11.01 2.01 1.73
N ALA A 178 -10.29 3.09 1.40
CA ALA A 178 -10.77 4.48 1.34
C ALA A 178 -11.78 4.78 0.21
N VAL A 179 -12.57 3.80 -0.21
CA VAL A 179 -13.56 3.91 -1.26
C VAL A 179 -14.87 3.33 -0.74
N ALA A 180 -15.87 4.18 -0.55
CA ALA A 180 -17.23 3.73 -0.41
C ALA A 180 -17.78 3.38 -1.80
N PRO A 181 -18.54 2.28 -1.96
CA PRO A 181 -19.31 2.09 -3.17
C PRO A 181 -20.33 3.23 -3.29
N MET A 182 -20.53 3.72 -4.50
CA MET A 182 -21.67 4.62 -4.79
C MET A 182 -23.00 3.89 -4.58
N SER A 183 -24.07 4.64 -4.38
CA SER A 183 -25.41 4.07 -4.28
C SER A 183 -25.82 3.40 -5.58
N GLN A 184 -26.79 2.49 -5.50
CA GLN A 184 -27.35 1.81 -6.67
C GLN A 184 -27.85 2.81 -7.71
N ALA A 185 -28.53 3.87 -7.27
CA ALA A 185 -29.07 4.90 -8.16
C ALA A 185 -27.97 5.67 -8.90
N GLU A 186 -26.93 6.12 -8.18
CA GLU A 186 -25.77 6.80 -8.80
C GLU A 186 -25.04 5.89 -9.79
N PHE A 187 -24.92 4.60 -9.46
CA PHE A 187 -24.30 3.62 -10.36
C PHE A 187 -25.12 3.42 -11.63
N GLU A 188 -26.44 3.28 -11.51
CA GLU A 188 -27.36 3.15 -12.64
C GLU A 188 -27.32 4.38 -13.55
N GLU A 189 -27.26 5.59 -13.00
CA GLU A 189 -27.08 6.83 -13.77
C GLU A 189 -25.76 6.83 -14.58
N VAL A 190 -24.66 6.36 -13.99
CA VAL A 190 -23.39 6.22 -14.70
C VAL A 190 -23.50 5.18 -15.81
N VAL A 191 -24.12 4.02 -15.54
CA VAL A 191 -24.32 2.98 -16.56
C VAL A 191 -25.15 3.51 -17.73
N ASP A 192 -26.26 4.19 -17.46
CA ASP A 192 -27.09 4.81 -18.48
C ASP A 192 -26.32 5.84 -19.30
N SER A 193 -25.48 6.66 -18.65
CA SER A 193 -24.64 7.63 -19.35
C SER A 193 -23.62 6.98 -20.30
N LEU A 194 -23.19 5.75 -20.02
CA LEU A 194 -22.21 5.02 -20.84
C LEU A 194 -22.89 4.25 -21.99
N VAL A 195 -24.05 3.64 -21.73
CA VAL A 195 -24.79 2.81 -22.69
C VAL A 195 -25.68 3.67 -23.61
N GLN A 196 -26.20 4.79 -23.10
CA GLN A 196 -27.06 5.73 -23.82
C GLN A 196 -26.53 7.17 -23.71
N PRO A 197 -25.27 7.44 -24.14
CA PRO A 197 -24.69 8.76 -23.96
C PRO A 197 -25.49 9.80 -24.74
N LYS A 198 -25.66 10.97 -24.14
CA LYS A 198 -26.27 12.14 -24.77
C LYS A 198 -25.21 13.23 -24.97
N ASP A 199 -25.36 14.05 -26.00
CA ASP A 199 -24.53 15.24 -26.20
C ASP A 199 -24.94 16.38 -25.25
N ALA A 200 -24.22 17.50 -25.27
CA ALA A 200 -24.51 18.67 -24.44
C ALA A 200 -25.90 19.29 -24.71
N LYS A 201 -26.58 18.90 -25.78
CA LYS A 201 -27.94 19.33 -26.16
C LYS A 201 -28.99 18.24 -25.89
N GLY A 202 -28.61 17.15 -25.22
CA GLY A 202 -29.49 16.04 -24.87
C GLY A 202 -29.78 15.06 -26.01
N LYS A 203 -29.10 15.17 -27.16
CA LYS A 203 -29.32 14.26 -28.29
C LYS A 203 -28.54 12.96 -28.11
N PRO A 204 -29.12 11.79 -28.49
CA PRO A 204 -28.41 10.51 -28.43
C PRO A 204 -27.10 10.53 -29.22
N LYS A 205 -26.06 9.95 -28.63
CA LYS A 205 -24.74 9.75 -29.22
C LYS A 205 -24.42 8.26 -29.27
N THR A 206 -23.63 7.85 -30.25
CA THR A 206 -23.12 6.47 -30.30
C THR A 206 -22.23 6.19 -29.08
N PRO A 207 -22.45 5.08 -28.36
CA PRO A 207 -21.57 4.64 -27.28
C PRO A 207 -20.15 4.45 -27.75
N ARG A 208 -19.20 4.68 -26.84
CA ARG A 208 -17.78 4.47 -27.13
C ARG A 208 -17.49 2.97 -27.34
N PRO A 209 -16.91 2.57 -28.49
CA PRO A 209 -16.70 1.16 -28.80
C PRO A 209 -15.66 0.48 -27.88
N ASP A 210 -14.77 1.24 -27.23
CA ASP A 210 -13.84 0.73 -26.21
C ASP A 210 -14.48 0.51 -24.83
N LYS A 211 -15.73 0.96 -24.65
CA LYS A 211 -16.45 0.91 -23.37
C LYS A 211 -17.67 0.00 -23.40
N VAL A 212 -18.34 -0.14 -24.54
CA VAL A 212 -19.58 -0.92 -24.67
C VAL A 212 -19.39 -1.98 -25.75
N PHE A 213 -19.34 -3.24 -25.32
CA PHE A 213 -19.24 -4.40 -26.20
C PHE A 213 -20.62 -5.03 -26.36
N ARG A 214 -21.04 -5.30 -27.60
CA ARG A 214 -22.25 -6.09 -27.87
C ARG A 214 -21.84 -7.53 -28.03
N LEU A 215 -22.26 -8.38 -27.09
CA LEU A 215 -22.16 -9.82 -27.24
C LEU A 215 -23.31 -10.23 -28.17
N SER A 216 -22.96 -10.57 -29.41
CA SER A 216 -23.87 -11.18 -30.39
C SER A 216 -24.02 -12.67 -30.15
#